data_AF-A0A2V5N3N5-F1
#
_entry.id   AF-A0A2V5N3N5-F1
#
_cell.length_a   1.000
_cell.length_b   1.000
_cell.length_c   1.000
_cell.angle_alpha   90.00
_cell.angle_beta   90.00
_cell.angle_gamma   90.00
#
_symmetry.space_group_name_H-M   'P 1'
#
loop_
_entity.id
_entity.type
_entity.pdbx_description
1 polymer ?
#
loop_
_entity_poly.entity_id
_entity_poly.type
_entity_poly.pdbx_seq_one_letter_code
_entity_poly.pdbx_strand_id
1 'polypeptide(L)' 'TPAQWKKFIKKYRAEMANPENSHAIELLASLSRQCNFSVGCYCENEAYCHRSVLRELLAEKGAELKSSAP' A
#
# COMPACT_ATOMS: atom_id res chain seq x y z
N THR A 1 19.21 -2.52 -5.59
CA THR A 1 19.37 -1.93 -6.94
C THR A 1 18.00 -1.65 -7.55
N PRO A 2 17.88 -0.78 -8.57
CA PRO A 2 16.61 -0.53 -9.25
C PRO A 2 15.94 -1.81 -9.80
N ALA A 3 16.74 -2.77 -10.27
CA ALA A 3 16.24 -4.06 -10.76
C ALA A 3 15.65 -4.93 -9.62
N GLN A 4 16.32 -4.99 -8.47
CA GLN A 4 15.80 -5.69 -7.28
C GLN A 4 14.50 -5.06 -6.79
N TRP A 5 14.39 -3.74 -6.82
CA TRP A 5 13.17 -3.04 -6.42
C TRP A 5 11.99 -3.33 -7.36
N LYS A 6 12.21 -3.30 -8.68
CA LYS A 6 11.17 -3.71 -9.65
C LYS A 6 10.68 -5.14 -9.41
N LYS A 7 11.61 -6.07 -9.11
CA LYS A 7 11.26 -7.46 -8.76
C LYS A 7 10.46 -7.54 -7.47
N PHE A 8 10.83 -6.76 -6.46
CA PHE A 8 10.07 -6.65 -5.21
C PHE A 8 8.64 -6.16 -5.46
N ILE A 9 8.45 -5.05 -6.17
CA ILE A 9 7.12 -4.49 -6.46
C ILE A 9 6.23 -5.53 -7.14
N LYS A 10 6.75 -6.21 -8.17
CA LYS A 10 6.00 -7.24 -8.90
C LYS A 10 5.56 -8.37 -7.97
N LYS A 11 6.48 -8.89 -7.14
CA LYS A 11 6.19 -9.97 -6.21
C LYS A 11 5.16 -9.53 -5.15
N TYR A 12 5.36 -8.36 -4.55
CA TYR A 12 4.46 -7.83 -3.53
C TYR A 12 3.04 -7.62 -4.06
N ARG A 13 2.88 -7.02 -5.25
CA ARG A 13 1.56 -6.87 -5.88
C ARG A 13 0.89 -8.22 -6.16
N ALA A 14 1.65 -9.24 -6.59
CA ALA A 14 1.12 -10.58 -6.78
C ALA A 14 0.65 -11.22 -5.47
N GLU A 15 1.41 -11.06 -4.38
CA GLU A 15 1.02 -11.54 -3.05
C GLU A 15 -0.25 -10.83 -2.53
N MET A 16 -0.35 -9.51 -2.74
CA MET A 16 -1.51 -8.72 -2.33
C MET A 16 -2.77 -9.02 -3.15
N ALA A 17 -2.64 -9.60 -4.34
CA ALA A 17 -3.76 -10.01 -5.17
C ALA A 17 -4.41 -11.33 -4.72
N ASN A 18 -3.80 -12.07 -3.78
CA ASN A 18 -4.44 -13.23 -3.17
C ASN A 18 -5.73 -12.81 -2.44
N PRO A 19 -6.77 -13.67 -2.42
CA PRO A 19 -8.09 -13.27 -1.91
C PRO A 19 -8.04 -12.64 -0.53
N GLU A 20 -7.42 -13.28 0.46
CA GLU A 20 -7.33 -12.78 1.83
C GLU A 20 -6.74 -11.36 1.92
N ASN A 21 -5.61 -11.13 1.25
CA ASN A 21 -4.93 -9.84 1.25
C ASN A 21 -5.75 -8.77 0.52
N SER A 22 -6.39 -9.11 -0.60
CA SER A 22 -7.25 -8.17 -1.33
C SER A 22 -8.45 -7.75 -0.46
N HIS A 23 -9.06 -8.69 0.28
CA HIS A 23 -10.17 -8.37 1.19
C HIS A 23 -9.71 -7.44 2.33
N ALA A 24 -8.52 -7.69 2.91
CA ALA A 24 -7.95 -6.80 3.93
C ALA A 24 -7.70 -5.39 3.38
N ILE A 25 -7.17 -5.26 2.16
CA ILE A 25 -6.95 -3.96 1.51
C ILE A 25 -8.28 -3.24 1.23
N GLU A 26 -9.30 -3.97 0.76
CA GLU A 26 -10.66 -3.41 0.55
C GLU A 26 -11.31 -2.94 1.85
N LEU A 27 -11.11 -3.68 2.94
CA LEU A 27 -11.56 -3.29 4.26
C LEU A 27 -10.90 -1.98 4.71
N LEU A 28 -9.56 -1.90 4.61
CA LEU A 28 -8.82 -0.69 4.96
C LEU A 28 -9.23 0.51 4.09
N ALA A 29 -9.38 0.31 2.78
CA ALA A 29 -9.87 1.35 1.88
C ALA A 29 -11.27 1.82 2.28
N SER A 30 -12.15 0.89 2.67
CA SER A 30 -13.50 1.22 3.12
C SER A 30 -13.53 1.96 4.46
N LEU A 31 -12.68 1.55 5.40
CA LEU A 31 -12.54 2.21 6.69
C LEU A 31 -12.04 3.66 6.53
N SER A 32 -11.21 3.94 5.53
CA SER A 32 -10.62 5.28 5.33
C SER A 32 -11.66 6.36 5.04
N ARG A 33 -12.82 5.96 4.47
CA ARG A 33 -13.96 6.84 4.19
C ARG A 33 -14.80 7.14 5.45
N GLN A 34 -14.60 6.38 6.52
CA GLN A 34 -15.36 6.50 7.77
C GLN A 34 -14.53 7.15 8.88
N CYS A 35 -13.22 6.87 8.93
CA CYS A 35 -12.33 7.47 9.91
C CYS A 35 -10.89 7.60 9.41
N ASN A 36 -10.16 8.53 10.00
CA ASN A 36 -8.73 8.69 9.75
C ASN A 36 -7.95 7.61 10.51
N PHE A 37 -7.10 6.88 9.81
CA PHE A 37 -6.12 5.97 10.40
C PHE A 37 -4.77 6.07 9.67
N SER A 38 -3.73 5.51 10.28
CA SER A 38 -2.38 5.50 9.71
C SER A 38 -1.85 4.07 9.62
N VAL A 39 -1.24 3.74 8.49
CA VAL A 39 -0.47 2.50 8.31
C VAL A 39 1.00 2.89 8.15
N GLY A 40 1.83 2.41 9.06
CA GLY A 40 3.28 2.64 9.07
C GLY A 40 4.07 1.42 8.60
N CYS A 41 5.30 1.66 8.13
CA CYS A 41 6.36 0.65 8.01
C CYS A 41 7.56 1.12 8.85
N TYR A 42 8.34 0.17 9.38
CA TYR A 42 9.68 0.42 9.95
C TYR A 42 10.79 0.35 8.89
N CYS A 43 10.50 0.80 7.67
CA CYS A 43 11.43 0.76 6.55
C CYS A 43 12.37 1.96 6.66
N GLU A 44 13.68 1.74 6.57
CA GLU A 44 14.68 2.80 6.71
C GLU A 44 14.59 3.85 5.60
N ASN A 45 14.25 3.45 4.38
CA ASN A 45 14.14 4.33 3.22
C ASN A 45 12.73 4.31 2.61
N GLU A 46 12.03 5.44 2.68
CA GLU A 46 10.66 5.58 2.18
C GLU A 46 10.54 5.38 0.66
N ALA A 47 11.57 5.75 -0.11
CA ALA A 47 11.58 5.56 -1.56
C ALA A 47 11.63 4.08 -1.99
N TYR A 48 12.01 3.19 -1.07
CA TYR A 48 12.09 1.74 -1.25
C TYR A 48 11.28 1.01 -0.17
N CYS A 49 10.13 1.57 0.18
CA CYS A 49 9.26 1.08 1.24
C CYS A 49 8.01 0.40 0.65
N HIS A 50 7.62 -0.76 1.19
CA HIS A 50 6.40 -1.46 0.75
C HIS A 50 5.13 -0.61 0.93
N ARG A 51 5.14 0.33 1.89
CA ARG A 51 4.03 1.27 2.12
C ARG A 51 3.73 2.12 0.89
N SER A 52 4.74 2.46 0.08
CA SER A 52 4.52 3.19 -1.18
C SER A 52 3.65 2.39 -2.15
N VAL A 53 3.94 1.09 -2.29
CA VAL A 53 3.16 0.16 -3.12
C VAL A 53 1.77 -0.10 -2.51
N LEU A 54 1.69 -0.27 -1.19
CA LEU A 54 0.41 -0.43 -0.48
C LEU A 54 -0.49 0.79 -0.65
N ARG A 55 0.07 2.01 -0.66
CA ARG A 55 -0.68 3.25 -0.91
C ARG A 55 -1.35 3.24 -2.28
N GLU A 56 -0.65 2.77 -3.31
CA GLU A 56 -1.22 2.62 -4.65
C GLU A 56 -2.36 1.58 -4.66
N LEU A 57 -2.15 0.43 -4.03
CA LEU A 57 -3.19 -0.62 -3.92
C LEU A 57 -4.45 -0.13 -3.18
N LEU A 58 -4.28 0.64 -2.12
CA LEU A 58 -5.39 1.27 -1.40
C LEU A 58 -6.13 2.29 -2.27
N ALA A 59 -5.40 3.10 -3.03
CA ALA A 59 -6.00 4.05 -3.98
C ALA A 59 -6.79 3.32 -5.09
N GLU A 60 -6.27 2.22 -5.61
CA GLU A 60 -6.95 1.35 -6.59
C GLU A 60 -8.28 0.79 -6.05
N LYS A 61 -8.40 0.60 -4.72
CA LYS A 61 -9.64 0.18 -4.03
C LYS A 61 -10.51 1.34 -3.53
N GLY A 62 -10.20 2.58 -3.90
CA GLY A 62 -11.00 3.76 -3.54
C GLY A 62 -10.82 4.22 -2.10
N ALA A 63 -9.61 4.09 -1.54
CA ALA A 63 -9.27 4.69 -0.26
C ALA A 63 -9.19 6.23 -0.34
N GLU A 64 -9.68 6.91 0.69
CA GLU A 64 -9.46 8.33 0.90
C GLU A 64 -8.09 8.56 1.54
N LEU A 65 -7.17 9.10 0.76
CA LEU A 65 -5.79 9.32 1.19
C LEU A 65 -5.51 10.82 1.26
N LYS A 66 -5.06 11.29 2.43
CA LYS A 66 -4.40 12.60 2.47
C LYS A 66 -3.14 12.56 1.58
N SER A 67 -2.91 13.65 0.85
CA SER A 67 -1.59 13.92 0.30
C SER A 67 -0.61 13.98 1.45
N SER A 68 0.43 13.14 1.44
CA SER A 68 1.62 13.44 2.23
C SER A 68 2.18 14.73 1.64
N ALA A 69 2.27 15.78 2.48
CA ALA A 69 2.99 17.00 2.12
C ALA A 69 4.42 16.63 1.67
N PRO A 70 5.03 17.41 0.76
CA PRO A 70 6.42 17.19 0.34
C PRO A 70 7.40 17.19 1.51
#